data_AF-A0A3E4F883-F1
#
_entry.id   AF-A0A3E4F883-F1
#
_cell.length_a   1.000
_cell.length_b   1.000
_cell.length_c   1.000
_cell.angle_alpha   90.00
_cell.angle_beta   90.00
_cell.angle_gamma   90.00
#
_symmetry.space_group_name_H-M   'P 1'
#
loop_
_entity.id
_entity.type
_entity.pdbx_description
1 polymer ?
#
loop_
_entity_poly.entity_id
_entity_poly.type
_entity_poly.pdbx_seq_one_letter_code
_entity_poly.pdbx_strand_id
1 'polypeptide(L)'
;MSQAKVDRYKEEKANRKKIMRKEKIANRLRKCAVTVVAAALVVWIGYSAYNMYESSRPVKKAEVNYQSVDTFNQEIATAATTAE
;
A
#
# COMPACT_ATOMS: atom_id res chain seq x y z
N MET A 1 -44.91 33.64 -29.38
CA MET A 1 -43.90 32.56 -29.35
C MET A 1 -42.53 33.19 -29.55
N SER A 2 -41.69 33.25 -28.52
CA SER A 2 -40.36 33.87 -28.59
C SER A 2 -39.36 32.90 -29.22
N GLN A 3 -38.54 33.36 -30.18
CA GLN A 3 -37.53 32.55 -30.85
C GLN A 3 -36.57 31.88 -29.85
N ALA A 4 -36.29 32.54 -28.73
CA ALA A 4 -35.50 32.00 -27.62
C ALA A 4 -36.03 30.66 -27.08
N LYS A 5 -37.35 30.44 -27.11
CA LYS A 5 -37.97 29.18 -26.66
C LYS A 5 -37.81 28.07 -27.70
N VAL A 6 -37.78 28.43 -28.98
CA VAL A 6 -37.63 27.50 -30.12
C VAL A 6 -36.17 27.09 -30.27
N ASP A 7 -35.23 28.03 -30.13
CA ASP A 7 -33.79 27.74 -30.18
C ASP A 7 -33.34 26.87 -29.02
N ARG A 8 -33.82 27.16 -27.80
CA ARG A 8 -33.65 26.24 -26.66
C ARG A 8 -34.16 24.84 -26.96
N TYR A 9 -35.31 24.72 -27.63
CA TYR A 9 -35.89 23.42 -27.96
C TYR A 9 -35.03 22.66 -28.98
N LYS A 10 -34.44 23.36 -29.95
CA LYS A 10 -33.49 22.77 -30.92
C LYS A 10 -32.18 22.37 -30.24
N GLU A 11 -31.65 23.21 -29.35
CA GLU A 11 -30.44 22.90 -28.57
C GLU A 11 -30.62 21.71 -27.62
N GLU A 12 -31.76 21.63 -26.92
CA GLU A 12 -32.06 20.48 -26.05
C GLU A 12 -32.18 19.18 -26.85
N LYS A 13 -32.77 19.25 -28.06
CA LYS A 13 -32.88 18.09 -28.96
C LYS A 13 -31.54 17.67 -29.56
N ALA A 14 -30.67 18.63 -29.89
CA ALA A 14 -29.33 18.38 -30.39
C ALA A 14 -28.38 17.85 -29.30
N ASN A 15 -28.48 18.38 -28.08
CA ASN A 15 -27.60 18.01 -26.96
C ASN A 15 -28.04 16.77 -26.19
N ARG A 16 -29.22 16.21 -26.46
CA ARG A 16 -29.74 14.99 -25.81
C ARG A 16 -28.72 13.85 -25.77
N LYS A 17 -28.02 13.61 -26.88
CA LYS A 17 -26.97 12.56 -26.97
C LYS A 17 -25.72 12.90 -26.13
N LYS A 18 -25.33 14.17 -26.07
CA LYS A 18 -24.19 14.63 -25.27
C LYS A 18 -24.48 14.54 -23.77
N ILE A 19 -25.68 14.94 -23.35
CA ILE A 19 -26.11 14.87 -21.94
C ILE A 19 -26.17 13.40 -21.50
N MET A 20 -26.82 12.53 -22.28
CA MET A 20 -26.86 11.09 -21.96
C MET A 20 -25.48 10.44 -21.89
N ARG A 21 -24.52 10.84 -22.74
CA ARG A 21 -23.13 10.34 -22.66
C ARG A 21 -22.44 10.82 -21.39
N LYS A 22 -22.61 12.08 -21.00
CA LYS A 22 -22.02 12.63 -19.77
C LYS A 22 -22.55 11.91 -18.53
N GLU A 23 -23.85 11.66 -18.45
CA GLU A 23 -24.44 10.92 -17.32
C GLU A 23 -23.94 9.47 -17.24
N LYS A 24 -23.83 8.77 -18.38
CA LYS A 24 -23.28 7.41 -18.43
C LYS A 24 -21.82 7.37 -17.99
N ILE A 25 -21.01 8.36 -18.40
CA ILE A 25 -19.61 8.48 -18.00
C ILE A 25 -19.52 8.81 -16.51
N ALA A 26 -20.30 9.75 -15.99
CA ALA A 26 -20.28 10.11 -14.57
C ALA A 26 -20.63 8.90 -13.67
N ASN A 27 -21.66 8.12 -14.04
CA ASN A 27 -22.00 6.89 -13.31
C ASN A 27 -20.90 5.83 -13.40
N ARG A 28 -20.24 5.70 -14.55
CA ARG A 28 -19.13 4.76 -14.72
C ARG A 28 -17.90 5.20 -13.93
N LEU A 29 -17.61 6.51 -13.87
CA LEU A 29 -16.51 7.08 -13.12
C LEU A 29 -16.67 6.85 -11.61
N ARG A 30 -17.90 7.01 -11.08
CA ARG A 30 -18.21 6.67 -9.69
C ARG A 30 -17.95 5.19 -9.38
N LYS A 31 -18.44 4.29 -10.24
CA LYS A 31 -18.19 2.86 -10.08
C LYS A 31 -16.69 2.56 -10.15
N CYS A 32 -15.97 3.11 -11.13
CA CYS A 32 -14.52 2.97 -11.25
C CYS A 32 -13.78 3.47 -10.00
N ALA A 33 -14.15 4.62 -9.43
CA ALA A 33 -13.51 5.14 -8.22
C ALA A 33 -13.64 4.16 -7.06
N VAL A 34 -14.84 3.59 -6.84
CA VAL A 34 -15.05 2.56 -5.81
C VAL A 34 -14.25 1.29 -6.12
N THR A 35 -14.19 0.86 -7.39
CA THR A 35 -13.40 -0.32 -7.78
C THR A 35 -11.91 -0.11 -7.57
N VAL A 36 -11.39 1.08 -7.85
CA VAL A 36 -9.98 1.43 -7.65
C VAL A 36 -9.62 1.43 -6.17
N VAL A 37 -10.47 2.00 -5.31
CA VAL A 37 -10.25 1.98 -3.85
C VAL A 37 -10.27 0.54 -3.33
N ALA A 38 -11.22 -0.28 -3.77
CA ALA A 38 -11.28 -1.69 -3.39
C ALA A 38 -10.03 -2.47 -3.85
N ALA A 39 -9.59 -2.27 -5.09
CA ALA A 39 -8.38 -2.90 -5.62
C ALA A 39 -7.13 -2.46 -4.84
N ALA A 40 -7.01 -1.17 -4.50
CA ALA A 40 -5.90 -0.66 -3.71
C ALA A 40 -5.83 -1.31 -2.32
N LEU A 41 -6.99 -1.51 -1.65
CA LEU A 41 -7.05 -2.21 -0.37
C LEU A 41 -6.62 -3.67 -0.49
N VAL A 42 -7.07 -4.39 -1.53
CA VAL A 42 -6.67 -5.78 -1.76
C VAL A 42 -5.16 -5.90 -2.01
N VAL A 43 -4.61 -5.01 -2.84
CA VAL A 43 -3.16 -4.96 -3.12
C VAL A 43 -2.37 -4.65 -1.85
N TRP A 44 -2.83 -3.71 -1.03
CA TRP A 44 -2.18 -3.35 0.22
C TRP A 44 -2.18 -4.51 1.23
N ILE A 45 -3.31 -5.19 1.41
CA ILE A 45 -3.43 -6.35 2.30
C ILE A 45 -2.53 -7.48 1.81
N GLY A 46 -2.50 -7.74 0.50
CA GLY A 46 -1.61 -8.73 -0.10
C GLY A 46 -0.13 -8.42 0.15
N TYR A 47 0.27 -7.16 -0.05
CA TYR A 47 1.65 -6.70 0.22
C TYR A 47 1.99 -6.80 1.71
N SER A 48 1.08 -6.40 2.61
CA SER A 48 1.29 -6.48 4.06
C SER A 48 1.37 -7.92 4.56
N ALA A 49 0.56 -8.83 4.02
CA ALA A 49 0.62 -10.25 4.35
C ALA A 49 1.94 -10.87 3.87
N TYR A 50 2.40 -10.51 2.67
CA TYR A 50 3.71 -10.93 2.17
C TYR A 50 4.85 -10.38 3.02
N ASN A 51 4.80 -9.09 3.38
CA ASN A 51 5.80 -8.45 4.23
C ASN A 51 5.84 -9.05 5.64
N MET A 52 4.67 -9.41 6.20
CA MET A 52 4.57 -10.14 7.48
C MET A 52 5.10 -11.57 7.36
N TYR A 53 4.83 -12.26 6.24
CA TYR A 53 5.34 -13.60 5.99
C TYR A 53 6.87 -13.61 5.78
N GLU A 54 7.39 -12.61 5.10
CA GLU A 54 8.82 -12.39 4.88
C GLU A 54 9.53 -11.98 6.18
N SER A 55 8.87 -11.19 7.03
CA SER A 55 9.35 -10.83 8.38
C SER A 55 9.23 -11.97 9.40
N SER A 56 8.27 -12.89 9.20
CA SER A 56 8.10 -14.13 9.98
C SER A 56 8.97 -15.28 9.47
N ARG A 57 9.67 -15.13 8.33
CA ARG A 57 10.81 -16.01 8.07
C ARG A 57 11.78 -15.78 9.23
N PRO A 58 12.22 -16.83 9.92
CA PRO A 58 13.11 -16.66 11.06
C PRO A 58 14.33 -15.91 10.55
N VAL A 59 14.48 -14.66 11.01
CA VAL A 59 15.76 -13.94 10.96
C VAL A 59 16.77 -15.00 11.33
N LYS A 60 17.71 -15.32 10.42
CA LYS A 60 18.76 -16.30 10.70
C LYS A 60 19.37 -15.84 12.02
N LYS A 61 18.97 -16.46 13.13
CA LYS A 61 19.55 -16.20 14.43
C LYS A 61 20.91 -16.83 14.27
N ALA A 62 21.87 -16.03 13.85
CA ALA A 62 23.25 -16.37 14.02
C ALA A 62 23.39 -16.52 15.54
N GLU A 63 23.43 -17.76 15.99
CA GLU A 63 23.88 -18.08 17.34
C GLU A 63 25.32 -17.59 17.41
N VAL A 64 25.48 -16.35 17.88
CA VAL A 64 26.81 -15.78 18.09
C VAL A 64 27.39 -16.55 19.26
N ASN A 65 28.41 -17.35 18.99
CA ASN A 65 29.09 -18.13 20.00
C ASN A 65 29.98 -17.20 20.84
N TYR A 66 29.62 -16.98 22.10
CA TYR A 66 30.32 -16.08 23.02
C TYR A 66 31.51 -16.73 23.74
N GLN A 67 31.81 -18.01 23.48
CA GLN A 67 32.87 -18.73 24.17
C GLN A 67 34.24 -18.03 24.06
N SER A 68 34.54 -17.40 22.92
CA SER A 68 35.78 -16.66 22.73
C SER A 68 35.91 -15.45 23.68
N VAL A 69 34.80 -14.80 23.99
CA VAL A 69 34.76 -13.64 24.90
C VAL A 69 34.89 -14.12 26.35
N ASP A 70 34.20 -15.20 26.70
CA ASP A 70 34.27 -15.79 28.04
C ASP A 70 35.68 -16.29 28.37
N THR A 71 36.32 -17.02 27.45
CA THR A 71 37.70 -17.49 27.63
C THR A 71 38.68 -16.34 27.79
N PHE A 72 38.55 -15.29 26.97
CA PHE A 72 39.42 -14.11 27.07
C PHE A 72 39.28 -13.39 28.41
N ASN A 73 38.06 -13.18 28.87
CA ASN A 73 37.82 -12.56 30.17
C ASN A 73 38.38 -13.39 31.33
N GLN A 74 38.33 -14.72 31.22
CA GLN A 74 38.87 -15.64 32.22
C GLN A 74 40.40 -15.64 32.23
N GLU A 75 41.05 -15.59 31.06
CA GLU A 75 42.50 -15.46 30.94
C GLU A 75 42.99 -14.15 31.56
N ILE A 76 42.31 -13.03 31.28
CA ILE A 76 42.63 -11.73 31.90
C ILE A 76 42.50 -11.80 33.43
N ALA A 77 41.40 -12.36 33.93
CA ALA A 77 41.18 -12.46 35.37
C ALA A 77 42.26 -13.31 36.05
N THR A 78 42.68 -14.40 35.40
CA THR A 78 43.72 -15.30 35.91
C THR A 78 45.11 -14.65 35.86
N ALA A 79 45.41 -13.89 34.79
CA ALA A 79 46.66 -13.17 34.67
C ALA A 79 46.78 -12.05 35.74
N ALA A 80 45.68 -11.39 36.07
CA ALA A 80 45.65 -10.36 37.11
C ALA A 80 45.90 -10.95 38.52
N THR A 81 45.30 -12.09 38.85
CA THR A 81 45.51 -12.74 40.16
C THR A 81 46.85 -13.45 40.29
N THR A 82 47.49 -13.82 39.19
CA THR A 82 48.84 -14.44 39.20
C THR A 82 49.96 -13.38 39.26
N ALA A 83 49.62 -12.11 38.99
CA ALA A 83 50.55 -10.98 39.09
C ALA A 83 50.58 -10.31 40.47
N GLU A 84 49.67 -10.69 41.38
CA GLU A 84 49.71 -10.40 42.83
C GLU A 84 50.45 -11.51 43.60
#